data_AF-A0A6J7UIU4-F1
#
_entry.id   AF-A0A6J7UIU4-F1
#
_cell.length_a   1.000
_cell.length_b   1.000
_cell.length_c   1.000
_cell.angle_alpha   90.00
_cell.angle_beta   90.00
_cell.angle_gamma   90.00
#
_symmetry.space_group_name_H-M   'P 1'
#
loop_
_entity.id
_entity.type
_entity.pdbx_description
1 polymer ?
#
loop_
_entity_poly.entity_id
_entity_poly.type
_entity_poly.pdbx_seq_one_letter_code
_entity_poly.pdbx_strand_id
1 'polypeptide(L)' 'MTPVALHGASLATHEDHRLAMAFAIAKLRIGGIEVQNPEVVSKSWPDYFKVFESFFKK' A
#
# COMPACT_ATOMS: atom_id res chain seq x y z
N MET A 1 13.70 10.52 -21.93
CA MET A 1 13.59 10.08 -20.52
C MET A 1 13.38 8.58 -20.55
N THR A 2 14.31 7.78 -20.00
CA THR A 2 14.21 6.31 -19.97
C THR A 2 13.66 5.86 -18.61
N PRO A 3 12.65 4.98 -18.56
CA PRO A 3 12.17 4.43 -17.30
C PRO A 3 13.27 3.66 -16.55
N VAL A 4 13.26 3.76 -15.23
CA VAL A 4 14.17 3.02 -14.34
C VAL A 4 13.39 1.99 -13.52
N ALA A 5 14.10 1.04 -12.91
CA ALA A 5 13.50 0.05 -12.03
C ALA A 5 12.80 0.72 -10.84
N LEU A 6 11.64 0.18 -10.44
CA LEU A 6 10.90 0.66 -9.29
C LEU A 6 11.69 0.41 -8.00
N HIS A 7 11.57 1.34 -7.06
CA HIS A 7 12.18 1.26 -5.74
C HIS A 7 11.17 1.65 -4.65
N GLY A 8 11.49 1.33 -3.41
CA GLY A 8 10.69 1.72 -2.25
C GLY A 8 10.59 3.23 -2.09
N ALA A 9 9.49 3.67 -1.49
CA ALA A 9 9.21 5.07 -1.16
C ALA A 9 8.15 5.15 -0.06
N SER A 10 8.12 6.28 0.66
CA SER A 10 7.01 6.64 1.54
C SER A 10 5.96 7.39 0.74
N LEU A 11 4.74 6.84 0.66
CA LEU A 11 3.68 7.29 -0.24
C LEU A 11 2.51 7.85 0.56
N ALA A 12 2.20 9.13 0.33
CA ALA A 12 1.05 9.81 0.92
C ALA A 12 -0.26 9.35 0.29
N THR A 13 -1.28 9.05 1.11
CA THR A 13 -2.60 8.58 0.63
C THR A 13 -3.55 9.70 0.31
N HIS A 14 -3.26 10.94 0.73
CA HIS A 14 -4.11 12.12 0.51
C HIS A 14 -5.58 11.88 0.89
N GLU A 15 -5.80 11.12 1.97
CA GLU A 15 -7.12 10.74 2.47
C GLU A 15 -7.99 9.90 1.50
N ASP A 16 -7.40 9.33 0.45
CA ASP A 16 -8.06 8.41 -0.49
C ASP A 16 -7.75 6.94 -0.13
N HIS A 17 -8.80 6.18 0.22
CA HIS A 17 -8.68 4.75 0.51
C HIS A 17 -8.16 3.92 -0.65
N ARG A 18 -8.39 4.35 -1.89
CA ARG A 18 -7.94 3.64 -3.09
C ARG A 18 -6.43 3.73 -3.26
N LEU A 19 -5.84 4.89 -2.94
CA LEU A 19 -4.39 5.04 -2.95
C LEU A 19 -3.74 4.16 -1.88
N ALA A 20 -4.29 4.12 -0.67
CA ALA A 20 -3.80 3.25 0.39
C ALA A 20 -3.82 1.76 -0.02
N MET A 21 -4.92 1.29 -0.62
CA MET A 21 -5.02 -0.08 -1.12
C MET A 21 -4.08 -0.36 -2.29
N ALA A 22 -3.96 0.56 -3.25
CA ALA A 22 -3.07 0.40 -4.40
C ALA A 22 -1.59 0.29 -3.97
N PHE A 23 -1.16 1.13 -3.03
CA PHE A 23 0.21 1.09 -2.51
C PHE A 23 0.49 -0.15 -1.68
N ALA A 24 -0.48 -0.64 -0.92
CA ALA A 24 -0.36 -1.92 -0.22
C ALA A 24 -0.14 -3.07 -1.22
N ILE A 25 -0.91 -3.14 -2.32
CA ILE A 25 -0.68 -4.14 -3.36
C ILE A 25 0.72 -4.01 -3.98
N ALA A 26 1.15 -2.77 -4.29
CA ALA A 26 2.50 -2.53 -4.82
C ALA A 26 3.61 -3.03 -3.89
N LYS A 27 3.42 -2.90 -2.57
CA LYS A 27 4.36 -3.38 -1.53
C LYS A 27 4.61 -4.89 -1.58
N LEU A 28 3.69 -5.70 -2.14
CA LEU A 28 3.90 -7.14 -2.31
C LEU A 28 5.07 -7.47 -3.24
N ARG A 29 5.45 -6.54 -4.12
CA ARG A 29 6.52 -6.75 -5.12
C ARG A 29 7.68 -5.78 -4.99
N ILE A 30 7.43 -4.59 -4.47
CA ILE A 30 8.42 -3.53 -4.33
C ILE A 30 8.78 -3.39 -2.85
N GLY A 31 10.00 -3.84 -2.51
CA GLY A 31 10.53 -3.69 -1.15
C GLY A 31 10.72 -2.22 -0.77
N GLY A 32 10.51 -1.91 0.50
CA GLY A 32 10.70 -0.55 1.04
C GLY A 32 9.55 0.43 0.77
N ILE A 33 8.39 -0.03 0.31
CA ILE A 33 7.19 0.80 0.27
C ILE A 33 6.62 0.99 1.69
N GLU A 34 6.40 2.24 2.05
CA GLU A 34 5.67 2.67 3.24
C GLU A 34 4.42 3.44 2.82
N VAL A 35 3.26 3.06 3.34
CA VAL A 35 1.99 3.73 3.04
C VAL A 35 1.68 4.65 4.22
N GLN A 36 1.55 5.96 3.98
CA GLN A 36 1.20 6.92 5.03
C GLN A 36 -0.31 6.94 5.24
N ASN A 37 -0.76 7.04 6.49
CA ASN A 37 -2.17 7.01 6.88
C ASN A 37 -2.96 5.80 6.31
N PRO A 38 -2.47 4.56 6.49
CA PRO A 38 -3.12 3.37 5.94
C PRO A 38 -4.56 3.18 6.47
N GLU A 39 -4.89 3.69 7.66
CA GLU A 39 -6.20 3.60 8.30
C GLU A 39 -7.34 4.23 7.49
N VAL A 40 -7.03 5.07 6.49
CA VAL A 40 -8.02 5.66 5.58
C VAL A 40 -8.85 4.62 4.83
N VAL A 41 -8.34 3.40 4.67
CA VAL A 41 -9.09 2.28 4.08
C VAL A 41 -10.37 1.93 4.85
N SER A 42 -10.43 2.26 6.15
CA SER A 42 -11.61 2.03 6.99
C SER A 42 -12.87 2.74 6.50
N LYS A 43 -12.74 3.79 5.66
CA LYS A 43 -13.87 4.45 5.00
C LYS A 43 -14.73 3.47 4.17
N SER A 44 -14.11 2.46 3.57
CA SER A 44 -14.79 1.49 2.70
C SER A 44 -14.62 0.05 3.16
N TRP A 45 -13.46 -0.30 3.73
CA TRP A 45 -13.11 -1.65 4.12
C TRP A 45 -12.20 -1.66 5.36
N PRO A 46 -12.79 -1.66 6.57
CA PRO A 46 -12.05 -1.67 7.84
C PRO A 46 -11.06 -2.83 8.01
N ASP A 47 -11.41 -4.02 7.52
CA ASP A 47 -10.59 -5.23 7.66
C ASP A 47 -9.52 -5.40 6.55
N TYR A 48 -9.33 -4.41 5.68
CA TYR A 48 -8.43 -4.54 4.52
C TYR A 48 -7.01 -4.97 4.91
N PHE A 49 -6.37 -4.29 5.87
CA PHE A 49 -5.00 -4.61 6.26
C PHE A 49 -4.88 -5.94 7.02
N LYS A 50 -5.93 -6.35 7.73
CA LYS A 50 -6.00 -7.67 8.38
C LYS A 50 -5.98 -8.79 7.34
N VAL A 51 -6.73 -8.63 6.24
CA VAL A 51 -6.68 -9.56 5.10
C VAL A 51 -5.33 -9.46 4.39
N PHE A 52 -4.83 -8.24 4.18
CA PHE A 52 -3.55 -8.00 3.51
C PHE A 52 -2.37 -8.69 4.19
N GLU A 53 -2.33 -8.69 5.53
CA GLU A 53 -1.30 -9.40 6.33
C GLU A 53 -1.26 -10.90 6.05
N SER A 54 -2.38 -11.51 5.63
CA SER A 54 -2.41 -12.94 5.29
C SER A 54 -1.54 -13.27 4.06
N PHE A 55 -1.26 -12.31 3.17
CA PHE A 55 -0.41 -12.53 2.00
C PHE A 55 1.09 -12.68 2.33
N PHE A 56 1.51 -12.32 3.55
CA PHE A 56 2.91 -12.48 3.99
C PHE A 56 3.15 -13.73 4.82
N LYS A 57 2.08 -14.41 5.25
CA LYS A 57 2.18 -15.67 5.98
C LYS A 57 2.29 -16.80 4.94
N LYS A 58 3.45 -17.44 4.89
CA LYS A 58 3.63 -18.73 4.20
C LYS A 58 2.95 -19.84 4.97
#